data_AF-A0A8T4D7H3-F1
#
_entry.id   AF-A0A8T4D7H3-F1
#
_cell.length_a   1.000
_cell.length_b   1.000
_cell.length_c   1.000
_cell.angle_alpha   90.00
_cell.angle_beta   90.00
_cell.angle_gamma   90.00
#
_symmetry.space_group_name_H-M   'P 1'
#
loop_
_entity.id
_entity.type
_entity.pdbx_description
1 polymer ?
#
loop_
_entity_poly.entity_id
_entity_poly.type
_entity_poly.pdbx_seq_one_letter_code
_entity_poly.pdbx_strand_id
1 'polypeptide(L)'
;ASPKDIPDSIAQGKAAAAGSLVYLVQGIATIEPAISQIDEEICIGCGTCAEICPYGALTLDEVRQVMTVNEAMCKGCGGCNAVCPSGAATMKHFRDRQLYAQIEALLQRKVPVTVVDLSAAVEEATFEAPPEPPEAALTEEVERKEAETAA
;
A
#
# COMPACT_ATOMS: atom_id res chain seq x y z
N ALA A 1 -14.85 -24.77 4.80
CA ALA A 1 -14.36 -26.10 4.41
C ALA A 1 -15.25 -26.61 3.30
N SER A 2 -14.69 -26.97 2.14
CA SER A 2 -15.43 -27.60 1.05
C SER A 2 -15.61 -29.10 1.33
N PRO A 3 -16.70 -29.75 0.88
CA PRO A 3 -16.87 -31.19 1.02
C PRO A 3 -15.72 -31.96 0.37
N LYS A 4 -15.10 -32.89 1.11
CA LYS A 4 -14.01 -33.75 0.65
C LYS A 4 -13.95 -35.04 1.48
N ASP A 5 -13.35 -36.08 0.94
CA ASP A 5 -13.20 -37.38 1.62
C ASP A 5 -11.97 -37.42 2.55
N ILE A 6 -11.72 -38.59 3.16
CA ILE A 6 -10.61 -38.78 4.11
C ILE A 6 -9.25 -38.68 3.40
N PRO A 7 -8.98 -39.43 2.31
CA PRO A 7 -7.73 -39.29 1.56
C PRO A 7 -7.42 -37.85 1.13
N ASP A 8 -8.41 -37.12 0.61
CA ASP A 8 -8.25 -35.73 0.19
C ASP A 8 -7.91 -34.81 1.36
N SER A 9 -8.50 -35.07 2.53
CA SER A 9 -8.20 -34.32 3.75
C SER A 9 -6.75 -34.55 4.20
N ILE A 10 -6.24 -35.77 4.10
CA ILE A 10 -4.85 -36.11 4.42
C ILE A 10 -3.91 -35.42 3.42
N ALA A 11 -4.24 -35.46 2.13
CA ALA A 11 -3.47 -34.81 1.08
C ALA A 11 -3.41 -33.29 1.28
N GLN A 12 -4.56 -32.64 1.54
CA GLN A 12 -4.62 -31.20 1.81
C GLN A 12 -3.83 -30.81 3.06
N GLY A 13 -3.86 -31.63 4.12
CA GLY A 13 -3.08 -31.38 5.33
C GLY A 13 -1.57 -31.39 5.07
N LYS A 14 -1.08 -32.38 4.32
CA LYS A 14 0.34 -32.45 3.91
C LYS A 14 0.72 -31.26 3.01
N ALA A 15 -0.15 -30.89 2.06
CA ALA A 15 0.09 -29.76 1.18
C ALA A 15 0.14 -28.42 1.93
N ALA A 16 -0.76 -28.20 2.89
CA ALA A 16 -0.75 -26.99 3.72
C ALA A 16 0.53 -26.90 4.58
N ALA A 17 0.96 -28.01 5.19
CA ALA A 17 2.20 -28.04 5.96
C ALA A 17 3.43 -27.72 5.09
N ALA A 18 3.50 -28.30 3.89
CA ALA A 18 4.58 -28.02 2.95
C ALA A 18 4.55 -26.57 2.44
N GLY A 19 3.38 -26.01 2.15
CA GLY A 19 3.22 -24.62 1.71
C GLY A 19 3.65 -23.62 2.78
N SER A 20 3.25 -23.84 4.04
CA SER A 20 3.69 -22.99 5.16
C SER A 20 5.20 -23.09 5.40
N LEU A 21 5.81 -24.26 5.15
CA LEU A 21 7.25 -24.47 5.36
C LEU A 21 8.10 -23.57 4.46
N VAL A 22 7.61 -23.16 3.28
CA VAL A 22 8.33 -22.26 2.36
C VAL A 22 8.74 -20.96 3.08
N TYR A 23 7.78 -20.27 3.69
CA TYR A 23 8.05 -19.02 4.40
C TYR A 23 8.85 -19.24 5.71
N LEU A 24 8.61 -20.36 6.41
CA LEU A 24 9.34 -20.68 7.64
C LEU A 24 10.82 -20.96 7.38
N VAL A 25 11.16 -21.61 6.26
CA VAL A 25 12.55 -21.89 5.88
C VAL A 25 13.23 -20.64 5.32
N GLN A 26 12.50 -19.83 4.54
CA GLN A 26 13.02 -18.56 4.03
C GLN A 26 13.27 -17.54 5.15
N GLY A 27 12.48 -17.55 6.22
CA GLY A 27 12.61 -16.63 7.36
C GLY A 27 12.20 -15.19 7.06
N ILE A 28 11.93 -14.85 5.80
CA ILE A 28 11.46 -13.56 5.33
C ILE A 28 10.25 -13.73 4.41
N ALA A 29 9.36 -12.74 4.40
CA ALA A 29 8.23 -12.69 3.48
C ALA A 29 8.12 -11.28 2.89
N THR A 30 8.10 -11.20 1.56
CA THR A 30 7.85 -9.95 0.84
C THR A 30 6.37 -9.65 0.87
N ILE A 31 6.00 -8.46 1.34
CA ILE A 31 4.62 -7.97 1.34
C ILE A 31 4.42 -6.98 0.21
N GLU A 32 3.19 -6.90 -0.30
CA GLU A 32 2.83 -5.94 -1.32
C GLU A 32 2.94 -4.50 -0.77
N PRO A 33 3.63 -3.58 -1.46
CA PRO A 33 3.85 -2.21 -0.98
C PRO A 33 2.65 -1.28 -1.20
N ALA A 34 1.49 -1.81 -1.58
CA ALA A 34 0.24 -1.06 -1.76
C ALA A 34 -0.41 -0.68 -0.41
N ILE A 35 0.32 0.08 0.40
CA ILE A 35 -0.07 0.51 1.75
C ILE A 35 -0.46 1.99 1.78
N SER A 36 -1.12 2.41 2.87
CA SER A 36 -1.48 3.81 3.10
C SER A 36 -0.28 4.65 3.49
N GLN A 37 -0.29 5.92 3.08
CA GLN A 37 0.69 6.95 3.44
C GLN A 37 -0.05 8.23 3.83
N ILE A 38 0.46 8.93 4.85
CA ILE A 38 -0.06 10.23 5.27
C ILE A 38 0.87 11.32 4.77
N ASP A 39 0.31 12.32 4.10
CA ASP A 39 0.96 13.60 3.86
C ASP A 39 0.89 14.46 5.13
N GLU A 40 2.05 14.71 5.71
CA GLU A 40 2.18 15.41 6.99
C GLU A 40 1.91 16.92 6.87
N GLU A 41 2.01 17.50 5.67
CA GLU A 41 1.82 18.95 5.47
C GLU A 41 0.35 19.35 5.51
N ILE A 42 -0.54 18.46 5.07
CA ILE A 42 -2.00 18.68 5.00
C ILE A 42 -2.77 17.84 6.04
N CYS A 43 -2.07 17.02 6.84
CA CYS A 43 -2.70 16.27 7.91
C CYS A 43 -3.12 17.21 9.05
N ILE A 44 -4.40 17.16 9.43
CA ILE A 44 -4.94 17.95 10.55
C ILE A 44 -5.02 17.17 11.88
N GLY A 45 -4.47 15.96 11.93
CA GLY A 45 -4.47 15.14 13.17
C GLY A 45 -5.85 14.73 13.70
N CYS A 46 -6.90 14.75 12.87
CA CYS A 46 -8.29 14.55 13.34
C CYS A 46 -8.63 13.13 13.84
N GLY A 47 -7.80 12.13 13.57
CA GLY A 47 -7.99 10.76 14.08
C GLY A 47 -9.04 9.89 13.35
N THR A 48 -9.88 10.43 12.46
CA THR A 48 -10.93 9.67 11.76
C THR A 48 -10.41 8.43 11.02
N CYS A 49 -9.19 8.51 10.47
CA CYS A 49 -8.55 7.40 9.78
C CYS A 49 -8.14 6.24 10.72
N ALA A 50 -7.86 6.51 12.00
CA ALA A 50 -7.60 5.47 12.99
C ALA A 50 -8.88 4.74 13.39
N GLU A 51 -9.99 5.46 13.54
CA GLU A 51 -11.30 4.89 13.89
C GLU A 51 -11.83 3.90 12.85
N ILE A 52 -11.64 4.21 11.56
CA ILE A 52 -12.13 3.35 10.47
C ILE A 52 -11.21 2.15 10.21
N CYS A 53 -9.98 2.15 10.70
CA CYS A 53 -9.01 1.11 10.38
C CYS A 53 -9.31 -0.18 11.16
N PRO A 54 -9.74 -1.27 10.50
CA PRO A 54 -10.06 -2.52 11.21
C PRO A 54 -8.80 -3.24 11.71
N TYR A 55 -7.62 -2.81 11.27
CA TYR A 55 -6.33 -3.39 11.63
C TYR A 55 -5.61 -2.58 12.70
N GLY A 56 -6.09 -1.38 13.07
CA GLY A 56 -5.38 -0.50 14.00
C GLY A 56 -4.02 -0.02 13.48
N ALA A 57 -3.89 0.15 12.16
CA ALA A 57 -2.60 0.49 11.54
C ALA A 57 -2.25 1.99 11.62
N LEU A 58 -3.16 2.87 12.06
CA LEU A 58 -2.92 4.31 12.13
C LEU A 58 -2.97 4.81 13.57
N THR A 59 -2.04 5.69 13.91
CA THR A 59 -1.89 6.28 15.25
C THR A 59 -1.56 7.77 15.16
N LEU A 60 -2.06 8.58 16.09
CA LEU A 60 -1.70 9.99 16.18
C LEU A 60 -0.32 10.13 16.82
N ASP A 61 0.59 10.84 16.16
CA ASP A 61 1.83 11.31 16.78
C ASP A 61 1.51 12.54 17.63
N GLU A 62 1.60 12.42 18.94
CA GLU A 62 1.27 13.50 19.88
C GLU A 62 2.22 14.70 19.79
N VAL A 63 3.46 14.51 19.32
CA VAL A 63 4.45 15.58 19.22
C VAL A 63 4.21 16.39 17.96
N ARG A 64 3.99 15.70 16.85
CA ARG A 64 3.83 16.31 15.53
C ARG A 64 2.39 16.69 15.20
N GLN A 65 1.43 16.16 15.95
CA GLN A 65 -0.01 16.31 15.72
C GLN A 65 -0.45 15.82 14.33
N VAL A 66 0.26 14.82 13.78
CA VAL A 66 -0.04 14.19 12.48
C VAL A 66 -0.29 12.70 12.66
N MET A 67 -1.08 12.13 11.75
CA MET A 67 -1.34 10.69 11.74
C MET A 67 -0.14 9.95 11.15
N THR A 68 0.20 8.81 11.72
CA THR A 68 1.29 7.91 11.29
C THR A 68 0.72 6.55 10.94
N VAL A 69 1.40 5.82 10.04
CA VAL A 69 0.97 4.48 9.58
C VAL A 69 2.02 3.45 9.98
N ASN A 70 1.58 2.39 10.65
CA ASN A 70 2.36 1.18 10.81
C ASN A 70 2.25 0.34 9.53
N GLU A 71 3.30 0.36 8.72
CA GLU A 71 3.36 -0.31 7.42
C GLU A 71 3.16 -1.83 7.53
N ALA A 72 3.62 -2.47 8.61
CA ALA A 72 3.48 -3.92 8.81
C ALA A 72 2.04 -4.36 9.10
N MET A 73 1.23 -3.47 9.68
CA MET A 73 -0.18 -3.74 10.01
C MET A 73 -1.14 -3.33 8.89
N CYS A 74 -0.74 -2.39 8.04
CA CYS A 74 -1.56 -1.91 6.94
C CYS A 74 -1.81 -3.04 5.92
N LYS A 75 -3.07 -3.32 5.61
CA LYS A 75 -3.47 -4.30 4.57
C LYS A 75 -3.88 -3.66 3.25
N GLY A 76 -3.66 -2.36 3.11
CA GLY A 76 -3.89 -1.66 1.85
C GLY A 76 -5.36 -1.51 1.42
N CYS A 77 -6.32 -1.54 2.35
CA CYS A 77 -7.74 -1.51 1.99
C CYS A 77 -8.27 -0.13 1.52
N GLY A 78 -7.51 0.95 1.69
CA GLY A 78 -7.88 2.30 1.23
C GLY A 78 -8.99 3.01 2.02
N GLY A 79 -9.57 2.40 3.06
CA GLY A 79 -10.66 3.00 3.83
C GLY A 79 -10.30 4.33 4.50
N CYS A 80 -9.04 4.50 4.93
CA CYS A 80 -8.54 5.74 5.50
C CYS A 80 -8.45 6.89 4.50
N ASN A 81 -8.10 6.63 3.23
CA ASN A 81 -8.10 7.63 2.16
C ASN A 81 -9.52 8.15 1.94
N ALA A 82 -10.48 7.24 1.76
CA ALA A 82 -11.87 7.58 1.45
C ALA A 82 -12.58 8.48 2.49
N VAL A 83 -12.16 8.42 3.76
CA VAL A 83 -12.78 9.22 4.85
C VAL A 83 -11.96 10.44 5.24
N CYS A 84 -10.77 10.64 4.67
CA CYS A 84 -9.88 11.71 5.10
C CYS A 84 -10.43 13.07 4.65
N PRO A 85 -10.86 13.95 5.58
CA PRO A 85 -11.47 15.23 5.19
C PRO A 85 -10.44 16.21 4.60
N SER A 86 -9.17 16.08 4.97
CA SER A 86 -8.10 16.94 4.46
C SER A 86 -7.42 16.39 3.20
N GLY A 87 -7.76 15.16 2.77
CA GLY A 87 -7.07 14.48 1.66
C GLY A 87 -5.64 14.00 1.98
N ALA A 88 -5.19 14.10 3.24
CA ALA A 88 -3.84 13.72 3.65
C ALA A 88 -3.53 12.22 3.50
N ALA A 89 -4.54 11.35 3.62
CA ALA A 89 -4.35 9.92 3.52
C ALA A 89 -4.42 9.47 2.06
N THR A 90 -3.33 8.89 1.54
CA THR A 90 -3.24 8.37 0.18
C THR A 90 -2.77 6.92 0.18
N MET A 91 -2.90 6.24 -0.96
CA MET A 91 -2.50 4.84 -1.13
C MET A 91 -1.33 4.74 -2.11
N LYS A 92 -0.25 4.05 -1.73
CA LYS A 92 0.82 3.68 -2.67
C LYS A 92 0.22 2.79 -3.77
N HIS A 93 0.63 3.01 -5.02
CA HIS A 93 0.12 2.36 -6.25
C HIS A 93 -1.35 2.63 -6.63
N PHE A 94 -2.16 3.21 -5.75
CA PHE A 94 -3.56 3.57 -5.99
C PHE A 94 -3.84 5.03 -5.63
N ARG A 95 -2.94 5.93 -6.04
CA ARG A 95 -3.13 7.37 -5.82
C ARG A 95 -4.26 7.89 -6.70
N ASP A 96 -4.96 8.91 -6.23
CA ASP A 96 -6.07 9.55 -6.94
C ASP A 96 -5.68 9.91 -8.39
N ARG A 97 -4.50 10.51 -8.59
CA ARG A 97 -3.97 10.82 -9.94
C ARG A 97 -3.90 9.61 -10.87
N GLN A 98 -3.53 8.44 -10.35
CA GLN A 98 -3.42 7.20 -11.12
C GLN A 98 -4.81 6.66 -11.47
N LEU A 99 -5.73 6.71 -10.51
CA LEU A 99 -7.12 6.28 -10.71
C LEU A 99 -7.84 7.16 -11.74
N TYR A 100 -7.70 8.48 -11.64
CA TYR A 100 -8.28 9.41 -12.60
C TYR A 100 -7.68 9.25 -14.00
N ALA A 101 -6.35 9.07 -14.12
CA ALA A 101 -5.72 8.79 -15.40
C ALA A 101 -6.30 7.51 -16.07
N GLN A 102 -6.55 6.46 -15.29
CA GLN A 102 -7.21 5.24 -15.80
C GLN A 102 -8.64 5.54 -16.29
N ILE A 103 -9.42 6.34 -15.55
CA ILE A 103 -10.78 6.73 -15.94
C ILE A 103 -10.78 7.55 -17.22
N GLU A 104 -9.90 8.54 -17.33
CA GLU A 104 -9.78 9.40 -18.51
C GLU A 104 -9.39 8.62 -19.76
N ALA A 105 -8.46 7.68 -19.63
CA ALA A 105 -8.05 6.80 -20.72
C ALA A 105 -9.23 5.97 -21.25
N LEU A 106 -10.09 5.46 -20.38
CA LEU A 106 -11.29 4.70 -20.77
C LEU A 106 -12.36 5.59 -21.43
N LEU A 107 -12.54 6.82 -20.93
CA LEU A 107 -13.57 7.74 -21.43
C LEU A 107 -13.15 8.50 -22.70
N GLN A 108 -11.88 8.44 -23.11
CA GLN A 108 -11.29 9.27 -24.16
C GLN A 108 -11.59 10.77 -23.96
N ARG A 109 -11.80 11.17 -22.71
CA ARG A 109 -12.23 12.52 -22.33
C ARG A 109 -11.38 12.94 -21.15
N LYS A 110 -10.64 14.02 -21.34
CA LYS A 110 -9.93 14.70 -20.25
C LYS A 110 -10.98 15.29 -19.31
N VAL A 111 -10.99 14.81 -18.06
CA VAL A 111 -11.77 15.44 -17.00
C VAL A 111 -10.82 16.45 -16.35
N PRO A 112 -11.23 17.70 -16.12
CA PRO A 112 -10.39 18.61 -15.36
C PRO A 112 -10.37 18.13 -13.91
N VAL A 113 -9.39 17.30 -13.55
CA VAL A 113 -9.16 16.90 -12.17
C VAL A 113 -8.19 17.89 -11.55
N THR A 114 -8.67 18.72 -10.64
CA THR A 114 -7.79 19.44 -9.71
C THR A 114 -7.32 18.44 -8.66
N VAL A 115 -6.24 17.71 -8.96
CA VAL A 115 -5.52 16.96 -7.93
C VAL A 115 -4.86 17.98 -7.02
N VAL A 116 -5.21 17.97 -5.73
CA VAL A 116 -4.59 18.84 -4.72
C VAL A 116 -3.24 18.22 -4.36
N ASP A 117 -2.24 18.40 -5.23
CA ASP A 117 -0.85 18.02 -4.98
C ASP A 117 -0.05 19.32 -4.87
N LEU A 118 0.06 19.86 -3.65
CA LEU A 118 0.68 21.18 -3.40
C LEU A 118 2.21 21.17 -3.57
N SER A 119 2.80 20.03 -3.93
CA SER A 119 4.24 19.89 -4.22
C SER A 119 4.61 20.21 -5.68
N ALA A 120 3.62 20.32 -6.56
CA ALA A 120 3.80 20.74 -7.95
C ALA A 120 3.01 22.04 -8.19
N ALA A 121 3.73 23.08 -8.61
CA ALA A 121 3.16 24.36 -9.00
C ALA A 121 1.99 24.20 -9.99
N VAL A 122 1.06 25.15 -9.94
CA VAL A 122 -0.08 25.28 -10.87
C VAL A 122 0.44 25.38 -12.31
N GLU A 123 0.52 24.25 -13.00
CA GLU A 123 0.54 24.18 -14.45
C GLU A 123 -0.60 23.28 -14.89
N GLU A 124 -1.33 23.70 -15.93
CA GLU A 124 -2.27 22.86 -16.68
C GLU A 124 -1.47 21.74 -17.38
N ALA A 125 -0.97 20.79 -16.60
CA ALA A 125 -0.13 19.72 -17.09
C ALA A 125 -1.03 18.59 -17.60
N THR A 126 -1.30 18.58 -18.89
CA THR A 126 -1.54 17.32 -19.59
C THR A 126 -0.25 16.50 -19.46
N PHE A 127 -0.17 15.67 -18.43
CA PHE A 127 1.09 15.09 -18.01
C PHE A 127 1.26 13.65 -18.54
N GLU A 128 2.30 13.48 -19.35
CA GLU A 128 2.92 12.18 -19.67
C GLU A 128 3.34 11.51 -18.36
N ALA A 129 3.08 10.21 -18.21
CA ALA A 129 3.36 9.49 -16.97
C ALA A 129 4.82 9.71 -16.52
N PRO A 130 5.06 10.03 -15.23
CA PRO A 130 6.42 10.12 -14.73
C PRO A 130 7.06 8.73 -14.77
N PRO A 131 8.37 8.62 -15.08
CA PRO A 131 9.05 7.34 -15.06
C PRO A 131 8.92 6.72 -13.67
N GLU A 132 8.51 5.45 -13.65
CA GLU A 132 8.45 4.66 -12.44
C GLU A 132 9.82 4.70 -11.75
N PRO A 133 9.88 4.88 -10.41
CA PRO A 133 11.14 4.81 -9.70
C PRO A 133 11.80 3.46 -9.98
N PRO A 134 13.13 3.39 -10.18
CA PRO A 134 13.77 2.17 -10.60
C PRO A 134 13.60 1.10 -9.52
N GLU A 135 12.80 0.08 -9.82
CA GLU A 135 12.65 -1.15 -9.03
C GLU A 135 14.02 -1.78 -8.66
N ALA A 136 15.06 -1.45 -9.43
CA ALA A 136 16.45 -1.88 -9.24
C ALA A 136 17.08 -1.47 -7.89
N ALA A 137 16.66 -0.37 -7.26
CA ALA A 137 17.27 0.06 -5.99
C ALA A 137 16.85 -0.83 -4.80
N LEU A 138 15.67 -1.46 -4.89
CA LEU A 138 15.16 -2.36 -3.85
C LEU A 138 15.67 -3.79 -4.04
N THR A 139 15.93 -4.22 -5.29
CA THR A 139 16.55 -5.51 -5.56
C THR A 139 17.99 -5.56 -5.06
N GLU A 140 18.77 -4.49 -5.22
CA GLU A 140 20.16 -4.46 -4.72
C GLU A 140 20.26 -4.53 -3.18
N GLU A 141 19.31 -3.94 -2.44
CA GLU A 141 19.29 -4.05 -0.97
C GLU A 141 18.81 -5.41 -0.47
N VAL A 142 17.94 -6.09 -1.23
CA VAL A 142 17.49 -7.45 -0.95
C VAL A 142 18.59 -8.46 -1.27
N GLU A 143 19.24 -8.35 -2.44
CA GLU A 143 20.37 -9.21 -2.85
C GLU A 143 21.57 -9.09 -1.89
N ARG A 144 21.88 -7.87 -1.41
CA ARG A 144 22.96 -7.65 -0.42
C ARG A 144 22.66 -8.35 0.91
N LYS A 145 21.39 -8.36 1.35
CA LYS A 145 20.96 -9.03 2.59
C LYS A 145 20.90 -10.56 2.44
N GLU A 146 20.54 -11.06 1.26
CA GLU A 146 20.58 -12.50 0.94
C GLU A 146 22.02 -13.05 0.94
N ALA A 147 22.99 -12.26 0.46
CA ALA A 147 24.41 -12.62 0.53
C ALA A 147 24.97 -12.66 1.97
N GLU A 148 24.46 -11.82 2.87
CA GLU A 148 24.87 -11.77 4.29
C GLU A 148 24.27 -12.89 5.14
N THR A 149 23.14 -13.48 4.72
CA THR A 149 22.48 -14.60 5.42
C THR A 149 22.90 -15.99 4.94
N ALA A 150 23.66 -16.07 3.85
CA ALA A 150 24.20 -17.31 3.29
C ALA A 150 25.63 -17.67 3.76
N ALA A 151 26.25 -16.84 4.62
CA ALA A 151 27.57 -17.05 5.24
C ALA A 151 27.44 -17.42 6.73
#